data_AF-A0A0B6ZRU1-F1
#
_entry.id   AF-A0A0B6ZRU1-F1
#
_cell.length_a   1.000
_cell.length_b   1.000
_cell.length_c   1.000
_cell.angle_alpha   90.00
_cell.angle_beta   90.00
_cell.angle_gamma   90.00
#
_symmetry.space_group_name_H-M   'P 1'
#
loop_
_entity.id
_entity.type
_entity.pdbx_description
1 polymer ?
#
loop_
_entity_poly.entity_id
_entity_poly.type
_entity_poly.pdbx_seq_one_letter_code
_entity_poly.pdbx_strand_id
1 'polypeptide(L)'
;MSIWPTMLVSIFFLTTCQDVRAQTTSSDLNRNAMDLLFLIDSTYYITESNFRVVLQSILNFIETLPVGPDTVNVAAISYGVATERTDFTGDMTILRDRIPKLRYDGQTSLTHIAFDVAAAAMTSQKSLRPNARKVVILVTESISVYPSKVGRALKN
;
A
#
# COMPACT_ATOMS: atom_id res chain seq x y z
N MET A 1 -59.02 -31.55 19.58
CA MET A 1 -59.68 -31.01 18.38
C MET A 1 -59.57 -29.49 18.42
N SER A 2 -58.64 -28.93 17.66
CA SER A 2 -58.65 -27.53 17.23
C SER A 2 -57.60 -27.42 16.12
N ILE A 3 -58.12 -27.43 14.90
CA ILE A 3 -57.42 -27.52 13.64
C ILE A 3 -56.88 -26.12 13.35
N TRP A 4 -55.55 -25.94 13.35
CA TRP A 4 -54.97 -24.69 12.87
C TRP A 4 -54.90 -24.74 11.34
N PRO A 5 -55.40 -23.70 10.63
CA PRO A 5 -55.46 -23.68 9.18
C PRO A 5 -54.07 -23.50 8.57
N THR A 6 -53.77 -24.35 7.59
CA THR A 6 -52.63 -24.23 6.67
C THR A 6 -52.71 -22.91 5.92
N MET A 7 -51.78 -21.99 6.18
CA MET A 7 -51.43 -20.94 5.23
C MET A 7 -50.03 -21.24 4.68
N LEU A 8 -50.04 -21.85 3.49
CA LEU A 8 -48.93 -21.82 2.55
C LEU A 8 -48.67 -20.38 2.14
N VAL A 9 -47.48 -19.87 2.44
CA VAL A 9 -46.88 -18.79 1.66
C VAL A 9 -45.56 -19.31 1.12
N SER A 10 -45.67 -20.04 0.01
CA SER A 10 -44.54 -20.30 -0.88
C SER A 10 -44.20 -19.01 -1.59
N ILE A 11 -43.13 -18.34 -1.16
CA ILE A 11 -42.47 -17.31 -1.96
C ILE A 11 -41.13 -17.88 -2.38
N PHE A 12 -41.14 -18.47 -3.58
CA PHE A 12 -39.95 -18.72 -4.37
C PHE A 12 -39.50 -17.38 -4.95
N PHE A 13 -38.52 -16.71 -4.33
CA PHE A 13 -37.67 -15.77 -5.05
C PHE A 13 -36.45 -16.54 -5.54
N LEU A 14 -36.56 -17.09 -6.75
CA LEU A 14 -35.40 -17.42 -7.58
C LEU A 14 -34.76 -16.09 -7.97
N THR A 15 -33.96 -15.52 -7.06
CA THR A 15 -32.92 -14.61 -7.48
C THR A 15 -31.71 -15.47 -7.78
N THR A 16 -31.50 -15.75 -9.07
CA THR A 16 -30.15 -16.03 -9.54
C THR A 16 -29.33 -14.81 -9.15
N CYS A 17 -28.59 -14.86 -8.04
CA CYS A 17 -27.35 -14.13 -8.01
C CYS A 17 -26.49 -14.87 -9.02
N GLN A 18 -26.50 -14.39 -10.27
CA GLN A 18 -25.42 -14.72 -11.17
C GLN A 18 -24.18 -14.26 -10.43
N ASP A 19 -23.44 -15.24 -9.93
CA ASP A 19 -22.10 -15.06 -9.44
C ASP A 19 -21.36 -14.39 -10.59
N VAL A 20 -21.22 -13.06 -10.53
CA VAL A 20 -20.38 -12.31 -11.45
C VAL A 20 -18.97 -12.72 -11.06
N ARG A 21 -18.54 -13.88 -11.56
CA ARG A 21 -17.13 -14.08 -11.85
C ARG A 21 -16.79 -12.97 -12.81
N ALA A 22 -16.25 -11.88 -12.27
CA ALA A 22 -15.59 -10.86 -13.04
C ALA A 22 -14.50 -11.58 -13.84
N GLN A 23 -14.81 -11.92 -15.09
CA GLN A 23 -13.81 -12.35 -16.05
C GLN A 23 -13.10 -11.07 -16.47
N THR A 24 -12.13 -10.66 -15.65
CA THR A 24 -11.26 -9.52 -15.93
C THR A 24 -10.57 -9.79 -17.26
N THR A 25 -10.89 -8.99 -18.28
CA THR A 25 -10.19 -9.07 -19.57
C THR A 25 -8.73 -8.66 -19.36
N SER A 26 -7.81 -9.18 -20.17
CA SER A 26 -6.38 -8.80 -20.12
C SER A 26 -6.17 -7.28 -20.30
N SER A 27 -7.09 -6.60 -20.99
CA SER A 27 -7.12 -5.15 -21.13
C SER A 27 -7.52 -4.41 -19.84
N ASP A 28 -8.37 -4.98 -18.99
CA ASP A 28 -8.80 -4.37 -17.72
C ASP A 28 -7.73 -4.52 -16.63
N LEU A 29 -7.00 -5.65 -16.62
CA LEU A 29 -5.82 -5.84 -15.76
C LEU A 29 -4.75 -4.79 -16.06
N ASN A 30 -4.54 -4.45 -17.34
CA ASN A 30 -3.56 -3.46 -17.77
C ASN A 30 -3.93 -2.02 -17.35
N ARG A 31 -5.23 -1.70 -17.18
CA ARG A 31 -5.67 -0.37 -16.67
C ARG A 31 -5.56 -0.24 -15.16
N ASN A 32 -5.50 -1.35 -14.44
CA ASN A 32 -5.51 -1.35 -12.98
C ASN A 32 -4.13 -1.62 -12.35
N ALA A 33 -3.13 -2.04 -13.15
CA ALA A 33 -1.77 -2.24 -12.69
C ALA A 33 -1.20 -1.00 -11.97
N MET A 34 -0.48 -1.23 -10.87
CA MET A 34 0.07 -0.17 -10.01
C MET A 34 1.42 -0.56 -9.42
N ASP A 35 2.41 0.31 -9.55
CA ASP A 35 3.70 0.24 -8.86
C ASP A 35 3.65 1.20 -7.66
N LEU A 36 3.64 0.62 -6.46
CA LEU A 36 3.46 1.30 -5.19
C LEU A 36 4.77 1.32 -4.40
N LEU A 37 5.27 2.52 -4.10
CA LEU A 37 6.45 2.72 -3.26
C LEU A 37 6.03 3.23 -1.87
N PHE A 38 6.44 2.53 -0.83
CA PHE A 38 6.47 3.08 0.53
C PHE A 38 7.81 3.76 0.77
N LEU A 39 7.80 5.06 1.01
CA LEU A 39 8.97 5.82 1.42
C LEU A 39 8.86 6.13 2.91
N ILE A 40 9.75 5.54 3.71
CA ILE A 40 9.59 5.40 5.15
C ILE A 40 10.71 6.17 5.84
N ASP A 41 10.33 7.12 6.68
CA ASP A 41 11.26 7.87 7.51
C ASP A 41 11.90 6.93 8.54
N SER A 42 13.23 6.88 8.57
CA SER A 42 14.00 6.08 9.52
C SER A 42 14.91 6.94 10.39
N THR A 43 14.58 8.23 10.53
CA THR A 43 15.38 9.22 11.25
C THR A 43 15.15 9.15 12.76
N TYR A 44 15.99 9.84 13.53
CA TYR A 44 15.98 9.82 15.00
C TYR A 44 14.67 10.28 15.65
N TYR A 45 13.79 10.97 14.90
CA TYR A 45 12.47 11.37 15.38
C TYR A 45 11.53 10.16 15.59
N ILE A 46 11.84 9.02 14.95
CA ILE A 46 11.14 7.76 15.15
C ILE A 46 12.06 6.85 15.96
N THR A 47 11.60 6.32 17.10
CA THR A 47 12.39 5.32 17.83
C THR A 47 12.49 4.03 17.02
N GLU A 48 13.54 3.23 17.23
CA GLU A 48 13.67 1.95 16.53
C GLU A 48 12.45 1.04 16.75
N SER A 49 11.91 1.00 17.98
CA SER A 49 10.70 0.23 18.28
C SER A 49 9.50 0.72 17.48
N ASN A 50 9.28 2.03 17.38
CA ASN A 50 8.19 2.59 16.58
C ASN A 50 8.41 2.32 15.09
N PHE A 51 9.65 2.39 14.61
CA PHE A 51 9.99 2.04 13.23
C PHE A 51 9.60 0.59 12.90
N ARG A 52 9.86 -0.37 13.80
CA ARG A 52 9.39 -1.76 13.61
C ARG A 52 7.87 -1.86 13.55
N VAL A 53 7.15 -1.10 14.38
CA VAL A 53 5.68 -1.03 14.35
C VAL A 53 5.17 -0.46 13.03
N VAL A 54 5.83 0.58 12.51
CA VAL A 54 5.51 1.17 11.19
C VAL A 54 5.70 0.14 10.09
N LEU A 55 6.84 -0.58 10.06
CA LEU A 55 7.09 -1.63 9.07
C LEU A 55 6.02 -2.73 9.10
N GLN A 56 5.64 -3.19 10.31
CA GLN A 56 4.58 -4.19 10.45
C GLN A 56 3.22 -3.65 9.99
N SER A 57 2.92 -2.38 10.28
CA SER A 57 1.67 -1.73 9.86
C SER A 57 1.59 -1.59 8.34
N ILE A 58 2.70 -1.23 7.70
CA ILE A 58 2.82 -1.19 6.23
C ILE A 58 2.61 -2.58 5.65
N LEU A 59 3.24 -3.61 6.22
CA LEU A 59 3.06 -4.99 5.74
C LEU A 59 1.60 -5.44 5.86
N ASN A 60 0.96 -5.20 7.01
CA ASN A 60 -0.45 -5.52 7.21
C ASN A 60 -1.36 -4.80 6.20
N PHE A 61 -1.05 -3.54 5.87
CA PHE A 61 -1.78 -2.81 4.82
C PHE A 61 -1.55 -3.44 3.44
N ILE A 62 -0.32 -3.77 3.08
CA ILE A 62 0.03 -4.44 1.82
C ILE A 62 -0.73 -5.77 1.69
N GLU A 63 -0.92 -6.51 2.79
CA GLU A 63 -1.70 -7.76 2.81
C GLU A 63 -3.17 -7.60 2.45
N THR A 64 -3.71 -6.39 2.51
CA THR A 64 -5.08 -6.10 2.05
C THR A 64 -5.17 -5.76 0.56
N LEU A 65 -4.04 -5.50 -0.09
CA LEU A 65 -3.98 -5.12 -1.50
C LEU A 65 -3.97 -6.36 -2.40
N PRO A 66 -4.46 -6.26 -3.65
CA PRO A 66 -4.34 -7.32 -4.64
C PRO A 66 -2.91 -7.37 -5.20
N VAL A 67 -1.93 -7.74 -4.36
CA VAL A 67 -0.51 -7.86 -4.73
C VAL A 67 -0.33 -9.01 -5.72
N GLY A 68 0.35 -8.73 -6.83
CA GLY A 68 0.56 -9.69 -7.91
C GLY A 68 1.35 -9.07 -9.07
N PRO A 69 2.07 -9.88 -9.86
CA PRO A 69 2.98 -9.39 -10.90
C PRO A 69 2.30 -8.52 -11.98
N ASP A 70 1.02 -8.81 -12.25
CA ASP A 70 0.20 -8.07 -13.23
C ASP A 70 -0.74 -7.04 -12.58
N THR A 71 -0.82 -7.00 -11.26
CA THR A 71 -1.70 -6.12 -10.49
C THR A 71 -0.87 -5.09 -9.73
N VAL A 72 -0.66 -5.27 -8.43
CA VAL A 72 0.10 -4.35 -7.58
C VAL A 72 1.50 -4.89 -7.33
N ASN A 73 2.51 -4.18 -7.82
CA ASN A 73 3.90 -4.39 -7.42
C ASN A 73 4.25 -3.39 -6.33
N VAL A 74 4.93 -3.84 -5.29
CA VAL A 74 5.30 -3.01 -4.14
C VAL A 74 6.81 -2.96 -3.98
N ALA A 75 7.32 -1.78 -3.65
CA ALA A 75 8.67 -1.59 -3.11
C ALA A 75 8.59 -0.76 -1.83
N ALA A 76 9.61 -0.87 -0.99
CA ALA A 76 9.76 -0.04 0.19
C ALA A 76 11.20 0.50 0.27
N ILE A 77 11.32 1.75 0.73
CA ILE A 77 12.59 2.43 0.97
C ILE A 77 12.54 3.04 2.36
N SER A 78 13.49 2.68 3.21
CA SER A 78 13.77 3.41 4.44
C SER A 78 14.82 4.49 4.15
N TYR A 79 14.48 5.75 4.40
CA TYR A 79 15.38 6.89 4.18
C TYR A 79 15.85 7.52 5.49
N GLY A 80 17.08 8.01 5.47
CA GLY A 80 17.81 8.66 6.55
C GLY A 80 19.12 9.20 6.00
N VAL A 81 20.18 9.26 6.81
CA VAL A 81 21.54 9.52 6.29
C VAL A 81 21.99 8.37 5.38
N ALA A 82 21.65 7.14 5.74
CA ALA A 82 21.80 5.99 4.86
C ALA A 82 20.42 5.45 4.42
N THR A 83 20.37 4.90 3.21
CA THR A 83 19.13 4.45 2.56
C THR A 83 19.19 2.95 2.28
N GLU A 84 18.13 2.22 2.59
CA GLU A 84 17.95 0.82 2.18
C GLU A 84 16.65 0.69 1.38
N ARG A 85 16.65 -0.18 0.36
CA ARG A 85 15.53 -0.34 -0.57
C ARG A 85 15.27 -1.81 -0.88
N THR A 86 14.01 -2.14 -1.15
CA THR A 86 13.62 -3.38 -1.83
C THR A 86 13.36 -3.11 -3.31
N ASP A 87 13.44 -4.15 -4.14
CA ASP A 87 12.95 -4.07 -5.52
C ASP A 87 11.42 -4.10 -5.57
N PHE A 88 10.84 -3.57 -6.64
CA PHE A 88 9.42 -3.72 -6.92
C PHE A 88 9.10 -5.18 -7.20
N THR A 89 8.14 -5.73 -6.47
CA THR A 89 7.70 -7.10 -6.67
C THR A 89 6.20 -7.26 -6.40
N GLY A 90 5.55 -8.13 -7.17
CA GLY A 90 4.20 -8.61 -6.93
C GLY A 90 4.17 -9.91 -6.12
N ASP A 91 5.29 -10.30 -5.51
CA ASP A 91 5.41 -11.51 -4.71
C ASP A 91 5.33 -11.20 -3.21
N MET A 92 4.20 -11.55 -2.60
CA MET A 92 3.97 -11.35 -1.17
C MET A 92 4.97 -12.10 -0.28
N THR A 93 5.55 -13.22 -0.73
CA THR A 93 6.55 -13.96 0.05
C THR A 93 7.84 -13.16 0.22
N ILE A 94 8.30 -12.50 -0.85
CA ILE A 94 9.46 -11.59 -0.83
C ILE A 94 9.14 -10.38 0.06
N LEU A 95 7.94 -9.79 -0.06
CA LEU A 95 7.56 -8.61 0.73
C LEU A 95 7.53 -8.93 2.24
N ARG A 96 6.97 -10.08 2.63
CA ARG A 96 6.96 -10.56 4.02
C ARG A 96 8.36 -10.80 4.58
N ASP A 97 9.29 -11.25 3.75
CA ASP A 97 10.67 -11.47 4.17
C ASP A 97 11.46 -10.16 4.33
N ARG A 98 11.28 -9.22 3.39
CA ARG A 98 12.17 -8.06 3.24
C ARG A 98 11.71 -6.82 4.00
N ILE A 99 10.41 -6.48 3.95
CA ILE A 99 9.90 -5.23 4.55
C ILE A 99 10.19 -5.17 6.06
N PRO A 100 9.94 -6.21 6.88
CA PRO A 100 10.23 -6.16 8.30
C PRO A 100 11.71 -6.03 8.66
N LYS A 101 12.61 -6.35 7.72
CA LYS A 101 14.06 -6.35 7.89
C LYS A 101 14.74 -5.04 7.46
N LEU A 102 13.98 -4.08 6.94
CA LEU A 102 14.54 -2.77 6.57
C LEU A 102 15.29 -2.14 7.75
N ARG A 103 16.45 -1.57 7.44
CA ARG A 103 17.34 -0.95 8.41
C ARG A 103 16.71 0.32 8.97
N TYR A 104 16.78 0.41 10.30
CA TYR A 104 16.55 1.66 11.01
C TYR A 104 17.85 2.47 11.01
N ASP A 105 17.82 3.72 10.54
CA ASP A 105 19.02 4.56 10.47
C ASP A 105 19.26 5.34 11.76
N GLY A 106 18.22 5.95 12.34
CA GLY A 106 18.26 6.67 13.61
C GLY A 106 19.12 7.94 13.60
N GLN A 107 19.53 8.44 12.43
CA GLN A 107 20.32 9.65 12.29
C GLN A 107 19.45 10.85 11.92
N THR A 108 20.06 11.98 11.54
CA THR A 108 19.36 13.24 11.29
C THR A 108 18.32 13.15 10.18
N SER A 109 17.27 13.98 10.27
CA SER A 109 16.26 14.08 9.22
C SER A 109 16.69 15.02 8.12
N LEU A 110 16.73 14.49 6.91
CA LEU A 110 17.02 15.22 5.69
C LEU A 110 15.80 15.13 4.77
N THR A 111 14.61 15.56 5.21
CA THR A 111 13.36 15.40 4.43
C THR A 111 13.45 15.86 2.97
N HIS A 112 14.34 16.80 2.64
CA HIS A 112 14.63 17.20 1.26
C HIS A 112 15.11 16.02 0.37
N ILE A 113 15.85 15.05 0.92
CA ILE A 113 16.31 13.85 0.18
C ILE A 113 15.18 12.87 -0.09
N ALA A 114 14.07 12.94 0.67
CA ALA A 114 12.96 11.99 0.53
C ALA A 114 12.38 12.05 -0.90
N PHE A 115 12.21 13.28 -1.42
CA PHE A 115 11.72 13.48 -2.78
C PHE A 115 12.72 13.03 -3.84
N ASP A 116 14.02 13.29 -3.65
CA ASP A 116 15.06 12.84 -4.57
C ASP A 116 15.17 11.31 -4.63
N VAL A 117 15.08 10.66 -3.47
CA VAL A 117 15.07 9.20 -3.34
C VAL A 117 13.84 8.60 -4.01
N ALA A 118 12.65 9.17 -3.78
CA ALA A 118 11.42 8.75 -4.47
C ALA A 118 11.53 8.94 -5.99
N ALA A 119 12.00 10.10 -6.45
CA ALA A 119 12.15 10.39 -7.87
C ALA A 119 13.12 9.42 -8.55
N ALA A 120 14.26 9.12 -7.92
CA ALA A 120 15.24 8.16 -8.41
C ALA A 120 14.67 6.73 -8.48
N ALA A 121 13.91 6.33 -7.46
CA ALA A 121 13.24 5.03 -7.44
C ALA A 121 12.15 4.92 -8.54
N MET A 122 11.41 6.01 -8.77
CA MET A 122 10.31 6.09 -9.73
C MET A 122 10.72 6.37 -11.18
N THR A 123 12.01 6.59 -11.43
CA THR A 123 12.57 6.79 -12.78
C THR A 123 13.46 5.65 -13.25
N SER A 124 13.79 4.70 -12.37
CA SER A 124 14.51 3.48 -12.73
C SER A 124 13.63 2.55 -13.58
N GLN A 125 13.70 2.72 -14.91
CA GLN A 125 12.90 1.97 -15.88
C GLN A 125 13.03 0.44 -15.80
N LYS A 126 14.08 -0.10 -15.16
CA LYS A 126 14.35 -1.55 -15.16
C LYS A 126 13.34 -2.37 -14.34
N SER A 127 12.71 -1.78 -13.33
CA SER A 127 11.78 -2.49 -12.41
C SER A 127 10.36 -1.94 -12.43
N LEU A 128 10.12 -0.81 -13.10
CA LEU A 128 8.80 -0.18 -13.20
C LEU A 128 8.09 -0.57 -14.48
N ARG A 129 6.79 -0.80 -14.39
CA ARG A 129 5.96 -1.18 -15.53
C ARG A 129 5.54 0.08 -16.28
N PRO A 130 5.82 0.21 -17.59
CA PRO A 130 5.52 1.43 -18.36
C PRO A 130 4.06 1.87 -18.27
N ASN A 131 3.12 0.92 -18.28
CA ASN A 131 1.68 1.18 -18.30
C ASN A 131 1.03 1.16 -16.90
N ALA A 132 1.77 0.84 -15.84
CA ALA A 132 1.23 0.85 -14.49
C ALA A 132 1.13 2.27 -13.94
N ARG A 133 0.19 2.50 -13.01
CA ARG A 133 0.15 3.73 -12.21
C ARG A 133 1.32 3.74 -11.24
N LYS A 134 2.00 4.89 -11.09
CA LYS A 134 3.13 5.04 -10.17
C LYS A 134 2.66 5.83 -8.96
N VAL A 135 2.74 5.23 -7.77
CA VAL A 135 2.23 5.83 -6.53
C VAL A 135 3.31 5.77 -5.47
N VAL A 136 3.56 6.90 -4.80
CA VAL A 136 4.46 6.98 -3.64
C VAL A 136 3.62 7.31 -2.41
N ILE A 137 3.75 6.50 -1.36
CA ILE A 137 3.22 6.80 -0.03
C ILE A 137 4.40 7.19 0.85
N LEU A 138 4.44 8.47 1.26
CA LEU A 138 5.40 8.95 2.24
C LEU A 138 4.88 8.67 3.65
N VAL A 139 5.69 8.00 4.46
CA VAL A 139 5.44 7.70 5.87
C VAL A 139 6.50 8.42 6.68
N THR A 140 6.10 9.43 7.44
CA THR A 140 6.98 10.24 8.28
C THR A 140 6.29 10.56 9.61
N GLU A 141 7.05 10.68 10.69
CA GLU A 141 6.54 11.23 11.95
C GLU A 141 6.39 12.74 11.80
N SER A 142 5.15 13.22 11.83
CA SER A 142 4.89 14.65 11.87
C SER A 142 4.85 15.13 13.32
N ILE A 143 5.84 15.90 13.78
CA ILE A 143 5.59 16.86 14.86
C ILE A 143 5.07 18.13 14.18
N SER A 144 3.74 18.25 14.05
CA SER A 144 3.13 19.51 13.60
C SER A 144 3.05 20.49 14.77
N VAL A 145 3.98 21.44 14.81
CA VAL A 145 3.93 22.58 15.77
C VAL A 145 2.82 23.58 15.37
N TYR A 146 2.19 23.42 14.19
CA TYR A 146 1.10 24.27 13.70
C TYR A 146 0.03 23.47 12.91
N PRO A 147 -0.89 22.78 13.60
CA PRO A 147 -1.95 21.98 12.97
C PRO A 147 -2.82 22.76 11.96
N SER A 148 -2.96 24.08 12.15
CA SER A 148 -3.83 24.94 11.34
C SER A 148 -3.31 25.28 9.94
N LYS A 149 -2.05 24.97 9.60
CA LYS A 149 -1.46 25.25 8.28
C LYS A 149 -1.45 24.05 7.33
N VAL A 150 -1.46 22.82 7.85
CA VAL A 150 -1.46 21.57 7.05
C VAL A 150 -2.75 21.44 6.23
N GLY A 151 -3.91 21.75 6.83
CA GLY A 151 -5.19 21.73 6.12
C GLY A 151 -5.37 22.80 5.04
N ARG A 152 -4.45 23.77 4.93
CA ARG A 152 -4.50 24.85 3.94
C ARG A 152 -3.56 24.59 2.74
N ALA A 153 -2.47 23.85 2.95
CA ALA A 153 -1.54 23.48 1.88
C ALA A 153 -2.08 22.38 0.96
N LEU A 154 -3.03 21.56 1.43
CA LEU A 154 -3.66 20.48 0.65
C LEU A 154 -4.94 20.93 -0.08
N LYS A 155 -5.24 22.23 -0.08
CA LYS A 155 -6.46 22.80 -0.70
C LYS A 155 -6.18 23.75 -1.88
N ASN A 156 -4.92 23.93 -2.26
CA ASN A 156 -4.53 24.77 -3.40
C ASN A 156 -3.90 23.93 -4.50
#